data_AF-A0A496T0G5-F1
#
_entry.id   AF-A0A496T0G5-F1
#
_cell.length_a   1.000
_cell.length_b   1.000
_cell.length_c   1.000
_cell.angle_alpha   90.00
_cell.angle_beta   90.00
_cell.angle_gamma   90.00
#
_symmetry.space_group_name_H-M   'P 1'
#
loop_
_entity.id
_entity.type
_entity.pdbx_description
1 polymer ?
#
loop_
_entity_poly.entity_id
_entity_poly.type
_entity_poly.pdbx_seq_one_letter_code
_entity_poly.pdbx_strand_id
1 'polypeptide(L)'
;RVGVVIDNGCLFRGGREKMIRRLVLEKDLLDAVILLPEKLFYNTGAPGAILIFNKNKPKERKGRVLFINASQEFEQHPEVRKLNRLGREHIEKIAKAYKDFSEIEGFSRVVKRKEIEENDYNLNVTLYVFPEEETEEIDVTREWEELRRLEGELVEIERRIEGYLRELGL
;
A
#
# COMPACT_ATOMS: atom_id res chain seq x y z
N ARG A 1 -1.93 -9.74 23.13
CA ARG A 1 -1.76 -9.13 21.78
C ARG A 1 -1.86 -10.25 20.76
N VAL A 2 -2.32 -9.95 19.55
CA VAL A 2 -2.42 -10.91 18.45
C VAL A 2 -1.87 -10.25 17.19
N GLY A 3 -1.02 -10.94 16.44
CA GLY A 3 -0.61 -10.54 15.09
C GLY A 3 -1.28 -11.45 14.08
N VAL A 4 -1.88 -10.87 13.03
CA VAL A 4 -2.53 -11.62 11.96
C VAL A 4 -1.92 -11.22 10.64
N VAL A 5 -1.45 -12.19 9.87
CA VAL A 5 -1.05 -12.00 8.48
C VAL A 5 -2.29 -12.12 7.60
N ILE A 6 -2.52 -11.15 6.73
CA ILE A 6 -3.70 -11.07 5.87
C ILE A 6 -3.30 -10.58 4.48
N ASP A 7 -4.15 -10.80 3.47
CA ASP A 7 -3.95 -10.17 2.17
C ASP A 7 -4.16 -8.66 2.25
N ASN A 8 -3.45 -7.92 1.40
CA ASN A 8 -3.55 -6.46 1.37
C ASN A 8 -4.98 -5.96 1.05
N GLY A 9 -5.76 -6.73 0.28
CA GLY A 9 -7.12 -6.37 -0.10
C GLY A 9 -8.06 -6.14 1.08
N CYS A 10 -7.90 -6.90 2.16
CA CYS A 10 -8.69 -6.72 3.37
C CYS A 10 -8.54 -5.34 4.03
N LEU A 11 -7.52 -4.56 3.69
CA LEU A 11 -7.31 -3.22 4.22
C LEU A 11 -8.27 -2.17 3.63
N PHE A 12 -8.76 -2.39 2.41
CA PHE A 12 -9.54 -1.37 1.68
C PHE A 12 -10.84 -1.90 1.05
N ARG A 13 -11.00 -3.21 0.87
CA ARG A 13 -12.24 -3.80 0.33
C ARG A 13 -13.50 -3.31 1.07
N GLY A 14 -14.55 -3.03 0.31
CA GLY A 14 -15.82 -2.52 0.82
C GLY A 14 -16.72 -3.58 1.48
N GLY A 15 -18.01 -3.25 1.60
CA GLY A 15 -19.04 -4.18 2.07
C GLY A 15 -18.83 -4.67 3.51
N ARG A 16 -18.90 -5.99 3.72
CA ARG A 16 -18.78 -6.61 5.06
C ARG A 16 -17.41 -6.41 5.70
N GLU A 17 -16.34 -6.42 4.90
CA GLU A 17 -14.97 -6.21 5.42
C GLU A 17 -14.79 -4.80 5.98
N LYS A 18 -15.32 -3.78 5.29
CA LYS A 18 -15.35 -2.40 5.79
C LYS A 18 -16.08 -2.29 7.13
N MET A 19 -17.23 -2.96 7.28
CA MET A 19 -17.96 -2.97 8.55
C MET A 19 -17.12 -3.59 9.68
N ILE A 20 -16.40 -4.68 9.42
CA ILE A 20 -15.49 -5.31 10.39
C ILE A 20 -14.35 -4.37 10.75
N ARG A 21 -13.69 -3.75 9.76
CA ARG A 21 -12.61 -2.76 10.01
C ARG A 21 -13.09 -1.61 10.88
N ARG A 22 -14.26 -1.05 10.56
CA ARG A 22 -14.89 0.02 11.35
C ARG A 22 -15.08 -0.39 12.80
N LEU A 23 -15.71 -1.55 13.06
CA LEU A 23 -15.95 -2.03 14.42
C LEU A 23 -14.65 -2.28 15.20
N VAL A 24 -13.61 -2.80 14.53
CA VAL A 24 -12.28 -3.00 15.12
C VAL A 24 -11.66 -1.67 15.57
N LEU A 25 -11.77 -0.64 14.73
CA LEU A 25 -11.24 0.70 14.99
C LEU A 25 -12.04 1.45 16.05
N GLU A 26 -13.37 1.35 16.02
CA GLU A 26 -14.25 1.95 17.03
C GLU A 26 -14.00 1.36 18.43
N LYS A 27 -13.69 0.06 18.50
CA LYS A 27 -13.30 -0.62 19.75
C LYS A 27 -11.83 -0.39 20.15
N ASP A 28 -11.09 0.44 19.41
CA ASP A 28 -9.66 0.73 19.60
C ASP A 28 -8.79 -0.54 19.75
N LEU A 29 -9.11 -1.57 18.97
CA LEU A 29 -8.43 -2.87 19.06
C LEU A 29 -7.19 -2.96 18.19
N LEU A 30 -7.15 -2.19 17.10
CA LEU A 30 -6.04 -2.18 16.16
C LEU A 30 -4.91 -1.28 16.68
N ASP A 31 -3.71 -1.83 16.78
CA ASP A 31 -2.51 -1.15 17.30
C ASP A 31 -1.57 -0.73 16.16
N ALA A 32 -1.41 -1.60 15.15
CA ALA A 32 -0.60 -1.30 13.97
C ALA A 32 -1.07 -2.04 12.71
N VAL A 33 -0.76 -1.46 11.56
CA VAL A 33 -0.89 -2.03 10.21
C VAL A 33 0.48 -1.97 9.54
N ILE A 34 1.01 -3.12 9.12
CA ILE A 34 2.33 -3.23 8.50
C ILE A 34 2.15 -3.77 7.09
N LEU A 35 2.42 -2.96 6.07
CA LEU A 35 2.45 -3.41 4.69
C LEU A 35 3.76 -4.15 4.44
N LEU A 36 3.67 -5.40 3.96
CA LEU A 36 4.83 -6.23 3.69
C LEU A 36 5.30 -6.09 2.23
N PRO A 37 6.56 -6.47 1.96
CA PRO A 37 7.06 -6.61 0.60
C PRO A 37 6.22 -7.53 -0.27
N GLU A 38 6.26 -7.27 -1.58
CA GLU A 38 5.73 -8.17 -2.59
C GLU A 38 6.54 -9.48 -2.67
N LYS A 39 5.95 -10.50 -3.29
CA LYS A 39 6.61 -11.79 -3.59
C LYS A 39 7.21 -12.50 -2.36
N LEU A 40 6.69 -12.25 -1.16
CA LEU A 40 7.05 -13.00 0.05
C LEU A 40 6.37 -14.37 0.13
N PHE A 41 5.18 -14.51 -0.44
CA PHE A 41 4.38 -15.73 -0.33
C PHE A 41 4.50 -16.58 -1.60
N TYR A 42 4.69 -17.89 -1.43
CA TYR A 42 4.88 -18.82 -2.56
C TYR A 42 3.67 -18.90 -3.52
N ASN A 43 2.47 -18.58 -3.03
CA ASN A 43 1.20 -18.70 -3.75
C ASN A 43 0.76 -17.43 -4.47
N THR A 44 1.34 -16.27 -4.18
CA THR A 44 0.96 -15.00 -4.82
C THR A 44 2.10 -13.99 -4.81
N GLY A 45 2.22 -13.21 -5.90
CA GLY A 45 3.15 -12.08 -5.96
C GLY A 45 2.67 -10.86 -5.18
N ALA A 46 1.38 -10.78 -4.84
CA ALA A 46 0.80 -9.63 -4.17
C ALA A 46 1.40 -9.43 -2.76
N PRO A 47 1.52 -8.18 -2.30
CA PRO A 47 1.96 -7.89 -0.95
C PRO A 47 0.92 -8.38 0.07
N GLY A 48 1.40 -8.83 1.23
CA GLY A 48 0.56 -9.07 2.40
C GLY A 48 0.60 -7.90 3.37
N ALA A 49 -0.19 -8.01 4.42
CA ALA A 49 -0.14 -7.08 5.54
C ALA A 49 -0.17 -7.82 6.88
N ILE A 50 0.41 -7.21 7.91
CA ILE A 50 0.29 -7.67 9.29
C ILE A 50 -0.57 -6.68 10.06
N LEU A 51 -1.64 -7.18 10.66
CA LEU A 51 -2.47 -6.45 11.60
C LEU A 51 -2.10 -6.84 13.02
N ILE A 52 -1.75 -5.86 13.84
CA ILE A 52 -1.46 -6.07 15.26
C ILE A 52 -2.65 -5.59 16.08
N PHE A 53 -3.24 -6.51 16.85
CA PHE A 53 -4.35 -6.24 17.74
C PHE A 53 -3.90 -6.22 19.20
N ASN A 54 -4.32 -5.19 19.93
CA ASN A 54 -4.06 -5.03 21.34
C ASN A 54 -5.29 -4.46 22.06
N LYS A 55 -5.90 -5.24 22.97
CA LYS A 55 -7.00 -4.76 23.83
C LYS A 55 -6.52 -3.84 24.95
N ASN A 56 -5.26 -3.94 25.34
CA ASN A 56 -4.67 -3.21 26.47
C ASN A 56 -3.63 -2.21 25.92
N LYS A 57 -4.11 -1.24 25.14
CA LYS A 57 -3.25 -0.19 24.60
C LYS A 57 -2.80 0.78 25.71
N PRO A 58 -1.50 1.10 25.80
CA PRO A 58 -1.01 2.20 26.62
C PRO A 58 -1.74 3.51 26.29
N LYS A 59 -1.80 4.45 27.24
CA LYS A 59 -2.59 5.69 27.08
C LYS A 59 -2.15 6.48 25.85
N GLU A 60 -0.84 6.49 25.59
CA GLU A 60 -0.19 7.16 24.46
C GLU A 60 -0.55 6.56 23.09
N ARG A 61 -1.01 5.30 23.03
CA ARG A 61 -1.43 4.63 21.78
C ARG A 61 -2.94 4.60 21.57
N LYS A 62 -3.74 5.00 22.57
CA LYS A 62 -5.20 4.94 22.48
C LYS A 62 -5.74 5.86 21.39
N GLY A 63 -6.70 5.35 20.61
CA GLY A 63 -7.32 6.07 19.50
C GLY A 63 -6.37 6.38 18.33
N ARG A 64 -5.20 5.72 18.29
CA ARG A 64 -4.18 5.88 17.25
C ARG A 64 -3.77 4.52 16.69
N VAL A 65 -3.41 4.47 15.42
CA VAL A 65 -2.90 3.26 14.77
C VAL A 65 -1.56 3.61 14.13
N LEU A 66 -0.55 2.77 14.36
CA LEU A 66 0.73 2.92 13.69
C LEU A 66 0.67 2.25 12.32
N PHE A 67 0.94 3.00 11.26
CA PHE A 67 1.12 2.48 9.92
C PHE A 67 2.61 2.35 9.64
N ILE A 68 3.03 1.20 9.12
CA ILE A 68 4.42 0.93 8.71
C ILE A 68 4.40 0.46 7.26
N ASN A 69 5.10 1.18 6.39
CA ASN A 69 5.34 0.80 5.01
C ASN A 69 6.66 0.04 4.93
N ALA A 70 6.60 -1.29 5.02
CA ALA A 70 7.77 -2.14 4.86
C ALA A 70 7.88 -2.73 3.44
N SER A 71 7.20 -2.14 2.45
CA SER A 71 7.17 -2.69 1.08
C SER A 71 8.56 -2.82 0.44
N GLN A 72 9.50 -1.94 0.81
CA GLN A 72 10.89 -1.95 0.36
C GLN A 72 11.85 -2.71 1.30
N GLU A 73 11.33 -3.29 2.39
CA GLU A 73 12.15 -3.99 3.38
C GLU A 73 12.32 -5.45 3.01
N PHE A 74 13.11 -5.76 1.99
CA PHE A 74 13.36 -7.13 1.59
C PHE A 74 14.75 -7.33 1.02
N GLU A 75 15.17 -8.60 1.02
CA GLU A 75 16.28 -9.08 0.22
C GLU A 75 15.79 -10.18 -0.72
N GLN A 76 16.49 -10.41 -1.82
CA GLN A 76 16.14 -11.49 -2.74
C GLN A 76 16.27 -12.85 -2.03
N HIS A 77 15.30 -13.74 -2.22
CA HIS A 77 15.35 -15.06 -1.61
C HIS A 77 16.55 -15.85 -2.18
N PRO A 78 17.41 -16.45 -1.34
CA PRO A 78 18.68 -17.06 -1.78
C PRO A 78 18.47 -18.24 -2.72
N GLU A 79 17.44 -19.06 -2.46
CA GLU A 79 17.16 -20.26 -3.26
C GLU A 79 16.14 -20.04 -4.39
N VAL A 80 15.25 -19.05 -4.27
CA VAL A 80 14.09 -18.87 -5.17
C VAL A 80 14.08 -17.46 -5.72
N ARG A 81 14.74 -17.25 -6.87
CA ARG A 81 14.95 -15.91 -7.49
C ARG A 81 13.68 -15.07 -7.69
N LYS A 82 12.52 -15.70 -7.85
CA LYS A 82 11.22 -15.03 -8.06
C LYS A 82 10.56 -14.56 -6.75
N LEU A 83 11.11 -14.92 -5.60
CA LEU A 83 10.61 -14.56 -4.29
C LEU A 83 11.56 -13.61 -3.59
N ASN A 84 10.97 -12.79 -2.74
CA ASN A 84 11.67 -11.97 -1.76
C ASN A 84 11.64 -12.69 -0.40
N ARG A 85 12.53 -12.29 0.51
CA ARG A 85 12.45 -12.68 1.92
C ARG A 85 12.67 -11.47 2.81
N LEU A 86 12.11 -11.53 4.01
CA LEU A 86 12.43 -10.62 5.09
C LEU A 86 13.76 -11.05 5.73
N GLY A 87 14.82 -10.30 5.44
CA GLY A 87 16.10 -10.46 6.12
C GLY A 87 16.05 -10.03 7.58
N ARG A 88 17.05 -10.43 8.35
CA ARG A 88 17.10 -10.14 9.80
C ARG A 88 17.10 -8.65 10.10
N GLU A 89 17.88 -7.87 9.36
CA GLU A 89 17.98 -6.40 9.53
C GLU A 89 16.64 -5.71 9.26
N HIS A 90 15.93 -6.13 8.21
CA HIS A 90 14.59 -5.66 7.86
C HIS A 90 13.58 -5.95 8.99
N ILE A 91 13.58 -7.18 9.51
CA ILE A 91 12.71 -7.57 10.63
C ILE A 91 13.02 -6.72 11.87
N GLU A 92 14.30 -6.52 12.18
CA GLU A 92 14.72 -5.71 13.33
C GLU A 92 14.29 -4.24 13.18
N LYS A 93 14.41 -3.65 11.99
CA LYS A 93 13.93 -2.29 11.67
C LYS A 93 12.43 -2.16 11.88
N ILE A 94 11.63 -3.06 11.29
CA ILE A 94 10.16 -3.07 11.43
C ILE A 94 9.76 -3.25 12.90
N ALA A 95 10.37 -4.23 13.59
CA ALA A 95 10.06 -4.53 14.98
C ALA A 95 10.44 -3.36 15.91
N LYS A 96 11.55 -2.68 15.65
CA LYS A 96 11.97 -1.49 16.39
C LYS A 96 10.95 -0.36 16.23
N ALA A 97 10.55 -0.03 15.00
CA ALA A 97 9.56 1.02 14.76
C ALA A 97 8.21 0.73 15.45
N TYR A 98 7.76 -0.53 15.45
CA TYR A 98 6.55 -0.94 16.18
C TYR A 98 6.71 -0.84 17.72
N LYS A 99 7.84 -1.28 18.26
CA LYS A 99 8.13 -1.23 19.70
C LYS A 99 8.21 0.21 20.20
N ASP A 100 8.91 1.06 19.46
CA ASP A 100 9.15 2.45 19.82
C ASP A 100 7.95 3.35 19.50
N PHE A 101 6.99 2.85 18.69
CA PHE A 101 5.85 3.63 18.19
C PHE A 101 6.30 4.90 17.46
N SER A 102 7.39 4.78 16.70
CA SER A 102 8.09 5.89 16.06
C SER A 102 7.45 6.29 14.75
N GLU A 103 7.45 7.59 14.47
CA GLU A 103 7.21 8.14 13.14
C GLU A 103 8.55 8.32 12.43
N ILE A 104 8.65 7.79 11.23
CA ILE A 104 9.85 7.85 10.38
C ILE A 104 9.37 8.21 8.99
N GLU A 105 9.88 9.30 8.43
CA GLU A 105 9.57 9.73 7.07
C GLU A 105 9.81 8.58 6.08
N GLY A 106 8.95 8.43 5.09
CA GLY A 106 9.03 7.30 4.16
C GLY A 106 8.53 5.95 4.69
N PHE A 107 8.53 5.74 6.02
CA PHE A 107 8.51 4.38 6.59
C PHE A 107 7.40 4.12 7.62
N SER A 108 7.09 5.05 8.52
CA SER A 108 6.05 4.85 9.52
C SER A 108 5.39 6.14 9.99
N ARG A 109 4.09 6.08 10.29
CA ARG A 109 3.31 7.22 10.78
C ARG A 109 2.23 6.79 11.77
N VAL A 110 2.00 7.59 12.81
CA VAL A 110 0.95 7.38 13.80
C VAL A 110 -0.28 8.18 13.38
N VAL A 111 -1.33 7.47 13.00
CA VAL A 111 -2.55 8.07 12.46
C VAL A 111 -3.65 8.04 13.52
N LYS A 112 -4.36 9.15 13.70
CA LYS A 112 -5.50 9.23 14.62
C LYS A 112 -6.72 8.55 14.01
N ARG A 113 -7.55 7.91 14.83
CA ARG A 113 -8.80 7.25 14.37
C ARG A 113 -9.69 8.16 13.52
N LYS A 114 -9.75 9.46 13.83
CA LYS A 114 -10.54 10.44 13.06
C LYS A 114 -10.08 10.56 11.60
N GLU A 115 -8.78 10.59 11.36
CA GLU A 115 -8.21 10.65 10.00
C GLU A 115 -8.51 9.36 9.23
N ILE A 116 -8.53 8.21 9.91
CA ILE A 116 -8.93 6.93 9.30
C ILE A 116 -10.43 6.91 8.96
N GLU A 117 -11.25 7.54 9.80
CA GLU A 117 -12.71 7.68 9.58
C GLU A 117 -13.02 8.62 8.40
N GLU A 118 -12.26 9.72 8.24
CA GLU A 118 -12.33 10.61 7.07
C GLU A 118 -11.94 9.88 5.78
N ASN A 119 -10.99 8.95 5.86
CA ASN A 119 -10.61 8.06 4.76
C ASN A 119 -11.51 6.81 4.64
N ASP A 120 -12.75 6.90 5.12
CA ASP A 120 -13.77 5.85 4.97
C ASP A 120 -13.37 4.47 5.53
N TYR A 121 -12.58 4.47 6.62
CA TYR A 121 -12.02 3.27 7.25
C TYR A 121 -11.12 2.45 6.31
N ASN A 122 -10.47 3.12 5.36
CA ASN A 122 -9.45 2.54 4.51
C ASN A 122 -8.13 2.42 5.30
N LEU A 123 -7.58 1.22 5.40
CA LEU A 123 -6.32 0.94 6.09
C LEU A 123 -5.15 0.75 5.11
N ASN A 124 -5.29 1.13 3.84
CA ASN A 124 -4.19 1.08 2.90
C ASN A 124 -3.05 1.97 3.41
N VAL A 125 -1.90 1.35 3.66
CA VAL A 125 -0.73 2.00 4.26
C VAL A 125 -0.21 3.15 3.41
N THR A 126 -0.30 3.04 2.08
CA THR A 126 0.18 4.09 1.15
C THR A 126 -0.63 5.39 1.21
N LEU A 127 -1.83 5.38 1.82
CA LEU A 127 -2.59 6.61 2.07
C LEU A 127 -2.00 7.46 3.21
N TYR A 128 -1.18 6.84 4.07
CA TYR A 128 -0.68 7.45 5.30
C TYR A 128 0.84 7.58 5.33
N VAL A 129 1.54 6.65 4.68
CA VAL A 129 3.00 6.58 4.62
C VAL A 129 3.40 6.49 3.15
N PHE A 130 3.79 7.64 2.61
CA PHE A 130 4.38 7.72 1.28
C PHE A 130 5.84 7.28 1.40
N PRO A 131 6.28 6.26 0.64
CA PRO A 131 7.70 5.96 0.58
C PRO A 131 8.44 7.19 0.05
N GLU A 132 9.65 7.43 0.56
CA GLU A 132 10.57 8.36 -0.08
C GLU A 132 10.94 7.73 -1.43
N GLU A 133 10.20 8.09 -2.48
CA GLU A 133 10.65 7.87 -3.84
C GLU A 133 11.77 8.87 -4.09
N GLU A 134 12.92 8.40 -4.57
CA GLU A 134 13.86 9.28 -5.24
C GLU A 134 13.05 9.96 -6.35
N THR A 135 12.79 11.27 -6.20
CA THR A 135 12.22 12.04 -7.29
C THR A 135 13.21 11.95 -8.43
N GLU A 136 12.99 11.02 -9.37
CA GLU A 136 13.58 11.16 -10.69
C GLU A 136 13.15 12.55 -11.16
N GLU A 137 14.11 13.39 -11.54
CA GLU A 137 13.80 14.66 -12.19
C GLU A 137 13.08 14.31 -13.50
N ILE A 138 11.76 14.22 -13.44
CA ILE A 138 10.93 14.03 -14.63
C ILE A 138 11.18 15.25 -15.50
N ASP A 139 11.80 15.06 -16.66
CA ASP A 139 11.86 16.10 -17.68
C ASP A 139 10.43 16.28 -18.21
N VAL A 140 9.71 17.22 -17.59
CA VAL A 140 8.34 17.56 -17.94
C VAL A 140 8.20 17.87 -19.43
N THR A 141 9.25 18.38 -20.07
CA THR A 141 9.28 18.65 -21.51
C THR A 141 9.19 17.37 -22.31
N ARG A 142 9.98 16.35 -21.94
CA ARG A 142 10.02 15.07 -22.62
C ARG A 142 8.71 14.31 -22.48
N GLU A 143 8.16 14.25 -21.27
CA GLU A 143 6.85 13.61 -21.04
C GLU A 143 5.73 14.33 -21.80
N TRP A 144 5.79 15.65 -21.90
CA TRP A 144 4.84 16.45 -22.66
C TRP A 144 4.94 16.21 -24.18
N GLU A 145 6.16 16.07 -24.70
CA GLU A 145 6.39 15.70 -26.10
C GLU A 145 5.89 14.28 -26.40
N GLU A 146 6.12 13.34 -25.49
CA GLU A 146 5.64 11.96 -25.61
C GLU A 146 4.11 11.89 -25.57
N LEU A 147 3.46 12.63 -24.66
CA LEU A 147 2.01 12.78 -24.62
C LEU A 147 1.45 13.31 -25.94
N ARG A 148 2.04 14.37 -26.50
CA ARG A 148 1.63 14.91 -27.80
C ARG A 148 1.81 13.92 -28.94
N ARG A 149 2.86 13.10 -28.90
CA ARG A 149 3.08 12.05 -29.89
C ARG A 149 1.98 11.01 -29.83
N LEU A 150 1.64 10.54 -28.63
CA LEU A 150 0.57 9.57 -28.40
C LEU A 150 -0.80 10.10 -28.82
N GLU A 151 -1.11 11.38 -28.57
CA GLU A 151 -2.32 12.03 -29.07
C GLU A 151 -2.38 12.01 -30.62
N GLY A 152 -1.26 12.24 -31.29
CA GLY A 152 -1.17 12.14 -32.75
C GLY A 152 -1.42 10.72 -33.27
N GLU A 153 -0.81 9.73 -32.63
CA GLU A 153 -1.02 8.31 -32.95
C GLU A 153 -2.49 7.91 -32.73
N LEU A 154 -3.12 8.40 -31.67
CA LEU A 154 -4.55 8.16 -31.39
C LEU A 154 -5.43 8.68 -32.53
N VAL A 155 -5.19 9.91 -33.00
CA VAL A 155 -5.94 10.50 -34.13
C VAL A 155 -5.78 9.69 -35.42
N GLU A 156 -4.58 9.16 -35.69
CA GLU A 156 -4.37 8.29 -36.85
C GLU A 156 -5.13 6.96 -36.72
N ILE A 157 -5.12 6.36 -35.53
CA ILE A 157 -5.85 5.14 -35.24
C ILE A 157 -7.36 5.38 -35.41
N GLU A 158 -7.88 6.49 -34.89
CA GLU A 158 -9.29 6.88 -35.04
C GLU A 158 -9.67 7.04 -36.51
N ARG A 159 -8.85 7.71 -37.32
CA ARG A 159 -9.08 7.81 -38.77
C ARG A 159 -9.11 6.45 -39.47
N ARG A 160 -8.24 5.52 -39.07
CA ARG A 160 -8.25 4.15 -39.59
C ARG A 160 -9.54 3.43 -39.22
N ILE A 161 -9.98 3.58 -37.98
CA ILE A 161 -11.24 3.00 -37.50
C ILE A 161 -12.44 3.58 -38.28
N GLU A 162 -12.51 4.90 -38.46
CA GLU A 162 -13.54 5.53 -39.29
C GLU A 162 -13.54 5.01 -40.73
N GLY A 163 -12.36 4.78 -41.31
CA GLY A 163 -12.20 4.17 -42.62
C GLY A 163 -12.82 2.77 -42.69
N TYR A 164 -12.50 1.91 -41.71
CA TYR A 164 -13.07 0.57 -41.63
C TYR A 164 -14.59 0.58 -41.38
N LEU A 165 -15.10 1.51 -40.58
CA LEU A 165 -16.54 1.64 -40.33
C LEU A 165 -17.29 2.04 -41.60
N ARG A 166 -16.74 2.96 -42.40
CA ARG A 166 -17.31 3.34 -43.71
C ARG A 166 -17.31 2.18 -44.71
N GLU A 167 -16.26 1.36 -44.74
CA GLU A 167 -16.21 0.15 -45.58
C GLU A 167 -17.25 -0.90 -45.17
N LEU A 168 -17.62 -0.95 -43.89
CA LEU A 168 -18.65 -1.83 -43.35
C LEU A 168 -20.08 -1.25 -43.45
N GLY A 169 -20.24 -0.03 -43.95
CA GLY A 169 -21.54 0.62 -44.16
C GLY A 169 -22.22 1.11 -42.87
N LEU A 170 -21.43 1.39 -41.82
CA LEU A 170 -21.87 1.99 -40.55
C LEU A 170 -21.43 3.46 -40.45
#